data_AF-A0A4Q7XKC2-F1
#
_entry.id   AF-A0A4Q7XKC2-F1
#
_cell.length_a   1.000
_cell.length_b   1.000
_cell.length_c   1.000
_cell.angle_alpha   90.00
_cell.angle_beta   90.00
_cell.angle_gamma   90.00
#
_symmetry.space_group_name_H-M   'P 1'
#
loop_
_entity.id
_entity.type
_entity.pdbx_description
1 polymer ?
#
loop_
_entity_poly.entity_id
_entity_poly.type
_entity_poly.pdbx_seq_one_letter_code
_entity_poly.pdbx_strand_id
1 'polypeptide(L)'
;MGYVTKGCFNLRSHDFIAIARMILQTEAHARERGADEASDHVGAYTSAQASALATLLAATAAAEKENAALEAELHAITELTSTGCVDLDHLSPLHEIVLSDLPSQLRDHVSDLRER
;
A
#
# COMPACT_ATOMS: atom_id res chain seq x y z
N MET A 1 17.08 -0.07 -34.16
CA MET A 1 16.99 -0.12 -32.68
C MET A 1 16.19 1.10 -32.24
N GLY A 2 14.86 0.94 -32.15
CA GLY A 2 13.97 2.02 -31.73
C GLY A 2 13.80 1.95 -30.22
N TYR A 3 14.15 3.02 -29.52
CA TYR A 3 13.81 3.16 -28.11
C TYR A 3 12.29 3.27 -28.02
N VAL A 4 11.65 2.22 -27.50
CA VAL A 4 10.25 2.29 -27.08
C VAL A 4 10.23 3.22 -25.87
N THR A 5 9.85 4.48 -26.08
CA THR A 5 9.38 5.31 -24.97
C THR A 5 8.14 4.63 -24.41
N LYS A 6 8.31 3.81 -23.36
CA LYS A 6 7.22 3.51 -22.43
C LYS A 6 6.73 4.87 -21.97
N GLY A 7 5.62 5.33 -22.52
CA GLY A 7 4.94 6.48 -21.96
C GLY A 7 4.63 6.11 -20.52
N CYS A 8 5.32 6.73 -19.57
CA CYS A 8 4.90 6.75 -18.17
C CYS A 8 3.53 7.44 -18.18
N PHE A 9 2.46 6.65 -18.26
CA PHE A 9 1.14 7.14 -17.97
C PHE A 9 1.12 7.47 -16.48
N ASN A 10 1.29 8.74 -16.15
CA ASN A 10 1.12 9.18 -14.78
C ASN A 10 -0.36 9.07 -14.41
N LEU A 11 -0.65 8.45 -13.26
CA LEU A 11 -2.00 8.41 -12.74
C LEU A 11 -2.50 9.83 -12.49
N ARG A 12 -3.66 10.17 -13.03
CA ARG A 12 -4.25 11.51 -12.88
C ARG A 12 -4.66 11.75 -11.44
N SER A 13 -4.65 13.00 -11.02
CA SER A 13 -5.00 13.39 -9.64
C SER A 13 -6.37 12.90 -9.20
N HIS A 14 -7.37 12.90 -10.10
CA HIS A 14 -8.71 12.40 -9.79
C HIS A 14 -8.67 10.92 -9.39
N ASP A 15 -7.93 10.10 -10.15
CA ASP A 15 -7.86 8.65 -9.97
C ASP A 15 -7.03 8.33 -8.70
N PHE A 16 -5.94 9.07 -8.47
CA PHE A 16 -5.18 9.02 -7.22
C PHE A 16 -6.04 9.32 -5.98
N ILE A 17 -6.84 10.39 -6.03
CA ILE A 17 -7.73 10.76 -4.91
C ILE A 17 -8.85 9.73 -4.73
N ALA A 18 -9.34 9.11 -5.80
CA ALA A 18 -10.32 8.03 -5.69
C ALA A 18 -9.76 6.83 -4.92
N ILE A 19 -8.53 6.41 -5.23
CA ILE A 19 -7.82 5.33 -4.51
C ILE A 19 -7.62 5.70 -3.04
N ALA A 20 -7.08 6.88 -2.76
CA ALA A 20 -6.87 7.34 -1.38
C ALA A 20 -8.17 7.37 -0.57
N ARG A 21 -9.29 7.75 -1.19
CA ARG A 21 -10.61 7.71 -0.54
C ARG A 21 -11.10 6.31 -0.23
N MET A 22 -10.78 5.32 -1.07
CA MET A 22 -11.14 3.92 -0.83
C MET A 22 -10.36 3.35 0.36
N ILE A 23 -9.05 3.59 0.41
CA ILE A 23 -8.16 3.18 1.51
C ILE A 23 -8.63 3.76 2.87
N LEU A 24 -9.25 4.93 2.86
CA LEU A 24 -9.72 5.62 4.07
C LEU A 24 -11.22 5.40 4.36
N GLN A 25 -11.89 4.47 3.67
CA GLN A 25 -13.29 4.16 3.95
C GLN A 25 -13.48 3.42 5.28
N THR A 26 -14.66 3.58 5.86
CA THR A 26 -15.08 2.84 7.05
C THR A 26 -15.29 1.35 6.78
N GLU A 27 -15.75 1.00 5.58
CA GLU A 27 -16.05 -0.37 5.19
C GLU A 27 -14.77 -1.12 4.78
N ALA A 28 -14.48 -2.24 5.42
CA ALA A 28 -13.27 -3.03 5.18
C ALA A 28 -13.12 -3.47 3.71
N HIS A 29 -14.22 -3.90 3.09
CA HIS A 29 -14.19 -4.31 1.68
C HIS A 29 -13.82 -3.16 0.72
N ALA A 30 -14.14 -1.91 1.07
CA ALA A 30 -13.72 -0.77 0.28
C ALA A 30 -12.23 -0.47 0.45
N ARG A 31 -11.67 -0.74 1.63
CA ARG A 31 -10.23 -0.60 1.89
C ARG A 31 -9.42 -1.68 1.19
N GLU A 32 -9.86 -2.94 1.26
CA GLU A 32 -9.34 -4.07 0.49
C GLU A 32 -9.24 -3.70 -1.00
N ARG A 33 -10.37 -3.29 -1.61
CA ARG A 33 -10.38 -2.85 -3.00
C ARG A 33 -9.50 -1.63 -3.26
N GLY A 34 -9.40 -0.72 -2.30
CA GLY A 34 -8.52 0.44 -2.37
C GLY A 34 -7.05 0.05 -2.42
N ALA A 35 -6.65 -0.96 -1.64
CA ALA A 35 -5.32 -1.51 -1.64
C ALA A 35 -5.01 -2.28 -2.94
N ASP A 36 -5.94 -3.10 -3.43
CA ASP A 36 -5.80 -3.80 -4.71
C ASP A 36 -5.59 -2.81 -5.87
N GLU A 37 -6.42 -1.78 -5.94
CA GLU A 37 -6.29 -0.73 -6.96
C GLU A 37 -4.97 0.04 -6.79
N ALA A 38 -4.48 0.19 -5.55
CA ALA A 38 -3.17 0.80 -5.31
C ALA A 38 -2.02 -0.04 -5.88
N SER A 39 -2.06 -1.37 -5.71
CA SER A 39 -1.06 -2.26 -6.32
C SER A 39 -1.17 -2.32 -7.85
N ASP A 40 -2.38 -2.29 -8.40
CA ASP A 40 -2.60 -2.39 -9.86
C ASP A 40 -1.96 -1.23 -10.65
N HIS A 41 -1.89 -0.04 -10.03
CA HIS A 41 -1.33 1.16 -10.66
C HIS A 41 0.10 1.49 -10.22
N VAL A 42 0.82 0.56 -9.59
CA VAL A 42 2.14 0.85 -8.99
C VAL A 42 3.13 1.50 -9.98
N GLY A 43 3.09 1.09 -11.25
CA GLY A 43 3.95 1.62 -12.31
C GLY A 43 3.53 2.98 -12.89
N ALA A 44 2.39 3.51 -12.46
CA ALA A 44 1.81 4.77 -12.92
C ALA A 44 1.97 5.92 -11.92
N TYR A 45 2.48 5.64 -10.70
CA TYR A 45 2.67 6.67 -9.68
C TYR A 45 3.95 7.47 -9.90
N THR A 46 3.85 8.76 -9.62
CA THR A 46 5.05 9.54 -9.25
C THR A 46 5.58 9.06 -7.90
N SER A 47 6.87 9.31 -7.61
CA SER A 47 7.45 8.94 -6.31
C SER A 47 6.66 9.51 -5.14
N ALA A 48 6.23 10.78 -5.22
CA ALA A 48 5.43 11.42 -4.18
C ALA A 48 4.05 10.75 -3.97
N GLN A 49 3.40 10.28 -5.04
CA GLN A 49 2.13 9.54 -4.93
C GLN A 49 2.35 8.16 -4.29
N ALA A 50 3.42 7.47 -4.67
CA ALA A 50 3.76 6.16 -4.10
C ALA A 50 4.03 6.26 -2.59
N SER A 51 4.87 7.21 -2.17
CA SER A 51 5.16 7.44 -0.74
C SER A 51 3.91 7.83 0.06
N ALA A 52 3.04 8.67 -0.53
CA ALA A 52 1.79 9.07 0.11
C ALA A 52 0.83 7.89 0.31
N LEU A 53 0.63 7.04 -0.71
CA LEU A 53 -0.21 5.85 -0.58
C LEU A 53 0.38 4.86 0.40
N ALA A 54 1.70 4.64 0.39
CA ALA A 54 2.35 3.76 1.36
C ALA A 54 2.15 4.24 2.80
N THR A 55 2.23 5.56 3.04
CA THR A 55 1.97 6.13 4.37
C THR A 55 0.52 5.91 4.81
N LEU A 56 -0.45 6.13 3.90
CA LEU A 56 -1.87 5.92 4.19
C LEU A 56 -2.17 4.45 4.45
N LEU A 57 -1.67 3.55 3.60
CA LEU A 57 -1.85 2.10 3.75
C LEU A 57 -1.23 1.60 5.05
N ALA A 58 -0.03 2.04 5.41
CA ALA A 58 0.61 1.65 6.67
C ALA A 58 -0.23 2.09 7.88
N ALA A 59 -0.74 3.33 7.87
CA ALA A 59 -1.61 3.84 8.93
C ALA A 59 -2.95 3.09 9.00
N THR A 60 -3.53 2.73 7.85
CA THR A 60 -4.76 1.94 7.78
C THR A 60 -4.52 0.51 8.29
N ALA A 61 -3.46 -0.16 7.84
CA ALA A 61 -3.07 -1.50 8.26
C ALA A 61 -2.82 -1.60 9.77
N ALA A 62 -2.26 -0.55 10.36
CA ALA A 62 -2.06 -0.46 11.81
C ALA A 62 -3.37 -0.50 12.61
N ALA A 63 -4.47 0.00 12.03
CA ALA A 63 -5.79 0.06 12.66
C ALA A 63 -6.76 -1.03 12.15
N GLU A 64 -6.35 -1.83 11.16
CA GLU A 64 -7.19 -2.81 10.50
C GLU A 64 -7.50 -4.01 11.40
N LYS A 65 -8.74 -4.49 11.32
CA LYS A 65 -9.27 -5.62 12.08
C LYS A 65 -9.74 -6.76 11.18
N GLU A 66 -10.04 -6.46 9.93
CA GLU A 66 -10.46 -7.46 8.95
C GLU A 66 -9.24 -8.00 8.21
N ASN A 67 -8.99 -9.31 8.39
CA ASN A 67 -7.80 -9.98 7.86
C ASN A 67 -7.64 -9.84 6.35
N ALA A 68 -8.74 -9.88 5.58
CA ALA A 68 -8.70 -9.75 4.13
C ALA A 68 -8.23 -8.35 3.68
N ALA A 69 -8.76 -7.30 4.32
CA ALA A 69 -8.32 -5.93 4.07
C ALA A 69 -6.87 -5.73 4.49
N LEU A 70 -6.48 -6.26 5.66
CA LEU A 70 -5.09 -6.17 6.14
C LEU A 70 -4.12 -6.88 5.17
N GLU A 71 -4.47 -8.06 4.67
CA GLU A 71 -3.65 -8.79 3.69
C GLU A 71 -3.43 -7.96 2.42
N ALA A 72 -4.51 -7.39 1.86
CA ALA A 72 -4.45 -6.55 0.67
C ALA A 72 -3.61 -5.29 0.91
N GLU A 73 -3.76 -4.64 2.06
CA GLU A 73 -2.98 -3.46 2.45
C GLU A 73 -1.49 -3.76 2.56
N LEU A 74 -1.11 -4.86 3.24
CA LEU A 74 0.28 -5.28 3.36
C LEU A 74 0.88 -5.69 2.00
N HIS A 75 0.08 -6.32 1.14
CA HIS A 75 0.48 -6.63 -0.23
C HIS A 75 0.76 -5.35 -1.03
N ALA A 76 -0.15 -4.37 -1.00
CA ALA A 76 0.03 -3.09 -1.68
C ALA A 76 1.26 -2.33 -1.18
N ILE A 77 1.54 -2.34 0.14
CA ILE A 77 2.77 -1.76 0.71
C ILE A 77 4.02 -2.46 0.16
N THR A 78 3.98 -3.79 0.02
CA THR A 78 5.10 -4.58 -0.54
C THR A 78 5.38 -4.19 -1.99
N GLU A 79 4.33 -4.03 -2.81
CA GLU A 79 4.48 -3.59 -4.20
C GLU A 79 5.02 -2.16 -4.29
N LEU A 80 4.47 -1.24 -3.48
CA LEU A 80 4.91 0.16 -3.45
C LEU A 80 6.37 0.31 -2.99
N THR A 81 6.80 -0.44 -1.97
CA THR A 81 8.20 -0.43 -1.53
C THR A 81 9.15 -0.97 -2.57
N SER A 82 8.70 -1.92 -3.39
CA SER A 82 9.49 -2.48 -4.50
C SER A 82 9.79 -1.45 -5.61
N THR A 83 9.11 -0.31 -5.63
CA THR A 83 9.44 0.83 -6.53
C THR A 83 10.68 1.61 -6.10
N GLY A 84 11.16 1.43 -4.87
CA GLY A 84 12.27 2.20 -4.29
C GLY A 84 11.92 3.66 -3.95
N CYS A 85 10.63 4.04 -4.00
CA CYS A 85 10.15 5.39 -3.66
C CYS A 85 9.64 5.51 -2.20
N VAL A 86 9.67 4.43 -1.44
CA VAL A 86 9.10 4.37 -0.08
C VAL A 86 10.21 4.07 0.91
N ASP A 87 10.57 5.07 1.70
CA ASP A 87 11.45 4.96 2.85
C ASP A 87 10.72 4.34 4.07
N LEU A 88 11.51 3.79 5.01
CA LEU A 88 10.99 3.13 6.21
C LEU A 88 10.17 4.05 7.11
N ASP A 89 10.44 5.35 7.10
CA ASP A 89 9.68 6.33 7.88
C ASP A 89 8.19 6.36 7.47
N HIS A 90 7.88 6.08 6.20
CA HIS A 90 6.51 5.95 5.70
C HIS A 90 5.80 4.71 6.24
N LEU A 91 6.55 3.70 6.65
CA LEU A 91 6.05 2.43 7.17
C LEU A 91 6.05 2.37 8.70
N SER A 92 6.48 3.44 9.38
CA SER A 92 6.53 3.50 10.84
C SER A 92 5.23 3.08 11.55
N PRO A 93 4.01 3.33 11.01
CA PRO A 93 2.78 2.85 11.65
C PRO A 93 2.68 1.32 11.74
N LEU A 94 3.34 0.57 10.84
CA LEU A 94 3.33 -0.89 10.90
C LEU A 94 3.89 -1.41 12.21
N HIS A 95 4.71 -0.65 12.96
CA HIS A 95 5.20 -1.03 14.28
C HIS A 95 4.13 -1.07 15.37
N GLU A 96 2.97 -0.44 15.15
CA GLU A 96 1.83 -0.46 16.08
C GLU A 96 1.07 -1.79 16.03
N ILE A 97 1.23 -2.58 14.96
CA ILE A 97 0.56 -3.87 14.80
C ILE A 97 1.06 -4.88 15.84
N VAL A 98 0.14 -5.47 16.61
CA VAL A 98 0.45 -6.49 17.60
C VAL A 98 0.51 -7.87 16.94
N LEU A 99 1.72 -8.36 16.69
CA LEU A 99 1.96 -9.61 15.94
C LEU A 99 1.34 -10.88 16.57
N SER A 100 1.11 -10.89 17.89
CA SER A 100 0.49 -12.04 18.58
C SER A 100 -0.97 -12.24 18.19
N ASP A 101 -1.63 -11.17 17.75
CA ASP A 101 -3.07 -11.17 17.49
C ASP A 101 -3.38 -11.54 16.03
N LEU A 102 -2.33 -11.61 15.19
CA LEU A 102 -2.45 -11.95 13.78
C LEU A 102 -2.38 -13.47 13.53
N PRO A 103 -3.13 -13.96 12.51
CA PRO A 103 -2.85 -15.22 11.85
C PRO A 103 -1.38 -15.31 11.42
N SER A 104 -0.82 -16.52 11.38
CA SER A 104 0.60 -16.73 11.07
C SER A 104 1.03 -16.12 9.74
N GLN A 105 0.19 -16.22 8.71
CA GLN A 105 0.47 -15.69 7.38
C GLN A 105 0.65 -14.15 7.38
N LEU A 106 -0.23 -13.43 8.07
CA LEU A 106 -0.14 -11.97 8.17
C LEU A 106 1.02 -11.52 9.07
N ARG A 107 1.34 -12.32 10.09
CA ARG A 107 2.51 -12.06 10.95
C ARG A 107 3.81 -12.05 10.13
N ASP A 108 3.96 -13.01 9.23
CA ASP A 108 5.15 -13.11 8.38
C ASP A 108 5.26 -11.88 7.46
N HIS A 109 4.15 -11.48 6.82
CA HIS A 109 4.09 -10.26 5.99
C HIS A 109 4.50 -8.99 6.76
N VAL A 110 3.97 -8.78 7.97
CA VAL A 110 4.32 -7.59 8.78
C VAL A 110 5.78 -7.62 9.22
N SER A 111 6.29 -8.81 9.57
CA SER A 111 7.69 -8.96 10.01
C SER A 111 8.65 -8.63 8.85
N ASP A 112 8.38 -9.18 7.66
CA ASP A 112 9.17 -8.92 6.46
C ASP A 112 9.21 -7.43 6.10
N LEU A 113 8.10 -6.70 6.27
CA LEU A 113 8.03 -5.26 5.97
C LEU A 113 8.77 -4.39 7.00
N ARG A 114 8.87 -4.84 8.26
CA ARG A 114 9.60 -4.11 9.32
C ARG A 114 11.11 -4.29 9.26
N GLU A 115 11.60 -5.32 8.57
CA GLU A 115 13.02 -5.66 8.47
C GLU A 115 13.73 -5.09 7.23
N ARG A 116 12.97 -4.44 6.33
CA ARG A 116 13.52 -3.73 5.16
C ARG A 116 14.33 -2.50 5.56
#